data_AF-A0A0F5JQG0-F1
#
_entry.id   AF-A0A0F5JQG0-F1
#
_cell.length_a   1.000
_cell.length_b   1.000
_cell.length_c   1.000
_cell.angle_alpha   90.00
_cell.angle_beta   90.00
_cell.angle_gamma   90.00
#
_symmetry.space_group_name_H-M   'P 1'
#
loop_
_entity.id
_entity.type
_entity.pdbx_description
1 polymer ?
#
loop_
_entity_poly.entity_id
_entity_poly.type
_entity_poly.pdbx_seq_one_letter_code
_entity_poly.pdbx_strand_id
1 'polypeptide(L)'
;MKGEAGLQSSCIEWFNLQFPKLKLLLFAVPNGGRRNKIEAANLKRQGVRAGVADLILLFPKGGHGSLCIEMKYKKGTQQDSQKDWQRVAEAAGNKYVVCRSLNEFMKEVKNYLGIER
;
A
#
# COMPACT_ATOMS: atom_id res chain seq x y z
N MET A 1 18.68 -2.34 -3.37
CA MET A 1 17.81 -3.54 -3.20
C MET A 1 17.07 -3.78 -4.53
N LYS A 2 16.96 -5.02 -5.04
CA LYS A 2 16.22 -5.32 -6.29
C LYS A 2 14.86 -5.95 -5.95
N GLY A 3 13.88 -5.84 -6.86
CA GLY A 3 12.53 -6.41 -6.67
C GLY A 3 11.54 -5.46 -5.98
N GLU A 4 10.42 -6.02 -5.53
CA GLU A 4 9.29 -5.28 -4.94
C GLU A 4 9.70 -4.50 -3.68
N ALA A 5 10.47 -5.13 -2.78
CA ALA A 5 10.99 -4.46 -1.59
C ALA A 5 11.90 -3.27 -1.92
N GLY A 6 12.69 -3.37 -2.99
CA GLY A 6 13.53 -2.26 -3.48
C GLY A 6 12.70 -1.12 -4.06
N LEU A 7 11.70 -1.46 -4.88
CA LEU A 7 10.76 -0.49 -5.41
C LEU A 7 10.00 0.25 -4.30
N GLN A 8 9.48 -0.48 -3.31
CA GLN A 8 8.77 0.09 -2.17
C GLN A 8 9.66 1.02 -1.36
N SER A 9 10.92 0.62 -1.11
CA SER A 9 11.89 1.46 -0.41
C SER A 9 12.10 2.81 -1.13
N SER A 10 12.26 2.80 -2.45
CA SER A 10 12.37 4.03 -3.25
C SER A 10 11.10 4.89 -3.22
N CYS A 11 9.92 4.27 -3.16
CA CYS A 11 8.65 4.99 -3.04
C CYS A 11 8.53 5.69 -1.68
N ILE A 12 8.89 5.01 -0.58
CA ILE A 12 8.92 5.59 0.77
C ILE A 12 9.93 6.73 0.87
N GLU A 13 11.15 6.53 0.35
CA GLU A 13 12.18 7.56 0.35
C GLU A 13 11.71 8.82 -0.38
N TRP A 14 11.19 8.66 -1.60
CA TRP A 14 10.64 9.78 -2.36
C TRP A 14 9.49 10.47 -1.61
N PHE A 15 8.54 9.71 -1.05
CA PHE A 15 7.41 10.29 -0.31
C PHE A 15 7.86 11.12 0.89
N ASN A 16 8.82 10.61 1.66
CA ASN A 16 9.39 11.31 2.83
C ASN A 16 10.05 12.63 2.44
N LEU A 17 10.71 12.67 1.27
CA LEU A 17 11.33 13.90 0.75
C LEU A 17 10.30 14.90 0.23
N GLN A 18 9.27 14.45 -0.48
CA GLN A 18 8.28 15.35 -1.08
C GLN A 18 7.22 15.85 -0.09
N PHE A 19 6.83 15.01 0.87
CA PHE A 19 5.75 15.28 1.80
C PHE A 19 6.19 15.05 3.26
N PRO A 20 7.22 15.78 3.74
CA PRO A 20 7.79 15.55 5.07
C PRO A 20 6.76 15.72 6.20
N LYS A 21 5.74 16.56 6.01
CA LYS A 21 4.63 16.75 6.96
C LYS A 21 3.64 15.58 7.00
N LEU A 22 3.58 14.76 5.96
CA LEU A 22 2.68 13.61 5.86
C LEU A 22 3.41 12.26 6.03
N LYS A 23 4.74 12.26 6.19
CA LYS A 23 5.57 11.05 6.19
C LYS A 23 5.11 9.95 7.16
N LEU A 24 4.58 10.33 8.33
CA LEU A 24 4.11 9.36 9.33
C LEU A 24 2.75 8.76 9.00
N LEU A 25 2.02 9.35 8.06
CA LEU A 25 0.71 8.86 7.61
C LEU A 25 0.84 7.84 6.47
N LEU A 26 1.99 7.76 5.80
CA LEU A 26 2.31 6.68 4.87
C LEU A 26 3.13 5.61 5.60
N PHE A 27 2.57 4.42 5.78
CA PHE A 27 3.25 3.32 6.45
C PHE A 27 3.09 2.02 5.70
N ALA A 28 4.09 1.14 5.85
CA ALA A 28 4.06 -0.20 5.30
C ALA A 28 3.30 -1.15 6.23
N VAL A 29 2.52 -2.06 5.65
CA VAL A 29 1.83 -3.13 6.37
C VAL A 29 2.61 -4.43 6.17
N PRO A 30 3.31 -4.96 7.19
CA PRO A 30 4.22 -6.10 7.04
C PRO A 30 3.49 -7.46 7.04
N ASN A 31 2.57 -7.65 6.08
CA ASN A 31 1.73 -8.85 5.99
C ASN A 31 2.31 -9.95 5.06
N GLY A 32 3.38 -9.67 4.31
CA GLY A 32 3.95 -10.58 3.29
C GLY A 32 5.12 -11.50 3.73
N GLY A 33 5.36 -11.69 5.02
CA GLY A 33 6.54 -12.44 5.52
C GLY A 33 6.31 -13.94 5.73
N ARG A 34 7.36 -14.76 5.51
CA ARG A 34 7.35 -16.17 5.92
C ARG A 34 7.35 -16.25 7.45
N ARG A 35 6.43 -17.05 7.98
CA ARG A 35 6.26 -17.28 9.42
C ARG A 35 5.99 -18.76 9.66
N ASN A 36 6.21 -19.22 10.88
CA ASN A 36 5.79 -20.58 11.23
C ASN A 36 4.25 -20.65 11.36
N LYS A 37 3.68 -21.87 11.30
CA LYS A 37 2.22 -22.05 11.29
C LYS A 37 1.54 -21.52 12.56
N ILE A 38 2.18 -21.70 13.72
CA ILE A 38 1.64 -21.29 15.02
C ILE A 38 1.59 -19.76 15.10
N GLU A 39 2.68 -19.10 14.73
CA GLU A 39 2.80 -17.64 14.67
C GLU A 39 1.79 -17.05 13.67
N ALA A 40 1.67 -17.64 12.48
CA ALA A 40 0.67 -17.19 11.50
C ALA A 40 -0.76 -17.30 12.03
N ALA A 41 -1.09 -18.37 12.77
CA ALA A 41 -2.40 -18.53 13.40
C ALA A 41 -2.62 -17.51 14.53
N ASN A 42 -1.61 -17.29 15.39
CA ASN A 42 -1.65 -16.27 16.45
C ASN A 42 -1.88 -14.88 15.87
N LEU A 43 -1.16 -14.50 14.82
CA LEU A 43 -1.27 -13.19 14.19
C LEU A 43 -2.64 -12.98 13.52
N LYS A 44 -3.22 -14.02 12.91
CA LYS A 44 -4.60 -13.96 12.39
C LYS A 44 -5.60 -13.69 13.50
N ARG A 45 -5.43 -14.29 14.68
CA ARG A 45 -6.24 -13.99 15.87
C ARG A 45 -6.06 -12.57 16.38
N GLN A 46 -4.85 -12.02 16.26
CA GLN A 46 -4.54 -10.63 16.61
C GLN A 46 -5.00 -9.61 15.57
N GLY A 47 -5.58 -10.04 14.45
CA GLY A 47 -6.15 -9.14 13.44
C GLY A 47 -5.37 -9.04 12.14
N VAL A 48 -4.27 -9.76 11.96
CA VAL A 48 -3.61 -9.83 10.64
C VAL A 48 -4.58 -10.38 9.61
N ARG A 49 -4.74 -9.66 8.51
CA ARG A 49 -5.58 -10.03 7.36
C ARG A 49 -4.69 -10.28 6.15
N ALA A 50 -4.93 -11.39 5.46
CA ALA A 50 -4.25 -11.66 4.20
C ALA A 50 -4.73 -10.66 3.14
N GLY A 51 -3.83 -10.20 2.28
CA GLY A 51 -4.16 -9.35 1.14
C GLY A 51 -4.33 -7.85 1.43
N VAL A 52 -4.11 -7.40 2.67
CA VAL A 52 -4.00 -5.95 2.93
C VAL A 52 -2.90 -5.37 2.05
N ALA A 53 -3.18 -4.19 1.46
CA ALA A 53 -2.22 -3.47 0.63
C ALA A 53 -0.88 -3.24 1.35
N ASP A 54 0.21 -3.21 0.57
CA ASP A 54 1.55 -3.08 1.12
C ASP A 54 1.78 -1.75 1.83
N LEU A 55 1.20 -0.66 1.33
CA LEU A 55 1.27 0.67 1.94
C LEU A 55 -0.14 1.25 2.13
N ILE A 56 -0.30 2.02 3.20
CA ILE A 56 -1.50 2.83 3.44
C ILE A 56 -1.05 4.27 3.71
N LEU A 57 -1.59 5.21 2.94
CA LEU A 57 -1.57 6.63 3.26
C LEU A 57 -2.88 6.98 3.98
N LEU A 58 -2.80 7.06 5.30
CA LEU A 58 -3.90 7.39 6.19
C LEU A 58 -4.14 8.91 6.21
N PHE A 59 -4.65 9.43 5.10
CA PHE A 59 -4.95 10.84 4.94
C PHE A 59 -6.21 11.03 4.08
N PRO A 60 -7.32 11.53 4.64
CA PRO A 60 -8.55 11.74 3.87
C PRO A 60 -8.37 12.81 2.79
N LYS A 61 -8.65 12.47 1.53
CA LYS A 61 -8.56 13.40 0.39
C LYS A 61 -9.34 12.87 -0.81
N GLY A 62 -9.80 13.78 -1.67
CA GLY A 62 -10.44 13.42 -2.95
C GLY A 62 -11.72 12.58 -2.81
N GLY A 63 -12.46 12.74 -1.69
CA GLY A 63 -13.66 11.94 -1.40
C GLY A 63 -13.38 10.56 -0.80
N HIS A 64 -12.12 10.23 -0.51
CA HIS A 64 -11.72 8.94 0.06
C HIS A 64 -11.12 9.10 1.46
N GLY A 65 -11.30 8.08 2.31
CA GLY A 65 -10.75 8.07 3.67
C GLY A 65 -9.25 7.81 3.74
N SER A 66 -8.73 6.98 2.83
CA SER A 66 -7.29 6.68 2.70
C SER A 66 -6.94 6.22 1.29
N LEU A 67 -5.64 6.23 0.98
CA LEU A 67 -5.08 5.62 -0.23
C LEU A 67 -4.33 4.33 0.15
N CYS A 68 -4.84 3.20 -0.31
CA CYS A 68 -4.23 1.89 -0.19
C CYS A 68 -3.42 1.59 -1.46
N ILE A 69 -2.14 1.25 -1.30
CA ILE A 69 -1.21 1.08 -2.42
C ILE A 69 -0.62 -0.32 -2.35
N GLU A 70 -0.92 -1.11 -3.36
CA GLU A 70 -0.35 -2.43 -3.59
C GLU A 70 0.83 -2.32 -4.53
N MET A 71 1.99 -2.80 -4.11
CA MET A 71 3.21 -2.78 -4.91
C MET A 71 3.30 -4.06 -5.73
N LYS A 72 3.63 -3.93 -7.02
CA LYS A 72 3.90 -5.10 -7.87
C LYS A 72 5.14 -4.90 -8.71
N TYR A 73 6.15 -5.75 -8.56
CA TYR A 73 7.32 -5.64 -9.42
C TYR A 73 7.13 -6.33 -10.78
N LYS A 74 7.35 -5.60 -11.88
CA LYS A 74 7.26 -6.08 -13.27
C LYS A 74 5.92 -6.80 -13.55
N LYS A 75 5.96 -8.11 -13.83
CA LYS A 75 4.81 -8.95 -14.18
C LYS A 75 4.09 -9.52 -12.94
N GLY A 76 4.43 -9.08 -11.74
CA GLY A 76 3.74 -9.49 -10.51
C GLY A 76 2.24 -9.21 -10.60
N THR A 77 1.41 -10.16 -10.21
CA THR A 77 -0.06 -10.05 -10.22
C THR A 77 -0.60 -10.00 -8.80
N GLN A 78 -1.78 -9.42 -8.64
CA GLN A 78 -2.51 -9.50 -7.38
C GLN A 78 -2.95 -10.94 -7.11
N GLN A 79 -2.76 -11.39 -5.88
CA GLN A 79 -3.36 -12.62 -5.37
C GLN A 79 -4.86 -12.41 -5.15
N ASP A 80 -5.64 -13.50 -5.12
CA ASP A 80 -7.09 -13.37 -4.96
C ASP A 80 -7.47 -12.75 -3.61
N SER A 81 -6.72 -13.02 -2.53
CA SER A 81 -6.91 -12.35 -1.25
C SER A 81 -6.69 -10.83 -1.32
N GLN A 82 -5.80 -10.36 -2.20
CA GLN A 82 -5.55 -8.92 -2.39
C GLN A 82 -6.72 -8.26 -3.13
N LYS A 83 -7.29 -8.95 -4.14
CA LYS A 83 -8.49 -8.48 -4.84
C LYS A 83 -9.71 -8.47 -3.91
N ASP A 84 -9.85 -9.47 -3.05
CA ASP A 84 -10.93 -9.52 -2.08
C ASP A 84 -10.83 -8.39 -1.06
N TRP A 85 -9.63 -8.14 -0.55
CA TRP A 85 -9.41 -7.03 0.37
C TRP A 85 -9.63 -5.68 -0.31
N GLN A 86 -9.14 -5.50 -1.55
CA GLN A 86 -9.39 -4.30 -2.37
C GLN A 86 -10.89 -4.00 -2.43
N ARG A 87 -11.72 -4.98 -2.82
CA ARG A 87 -13.17 -4.81 -2.95
C ARG A 87 -13.81 -4.28 -1.66
N VAL A 88 -13.40 -4.84 -0.52
CA VAL A 88 -13.93 -4.44 0.80
C VAL A 88 -13.43 -3.04 1.19
N ALA A 89 -12.16 -2.73 0.94
CA ALA A 89 -11.58 -1.42 1.25
C ALA A 89 -12.23 -0.30 0.41
N GLU A 90 -12.47 -0.54 -0.86
CA GLU A 90 -13.16 0.39 -1.78
C GLU A 90 -14.63 0.58 -1.39
N ALA A 91 -15.34 -0.50 -1.08
CA ALA A 91 -16.71 -0.42 -0.58
C ALA A 91 -16.82 0.37 0.74
N ALA A 92 -15.75 0.39 1.54
CA ALA A 92 -15.64 1.19 2.76
C ALA A 92 -15.19 2.64 2.51
N GLY A 93 -15.12 3.11 1.26
CA GLY A 93 -14.83 4.50 0.91
C GLY A 93 -13.35 4.85 0.79
N ASN A 94 -12.46 3.86 0.64
CA ASN A 94 -11.03 4.09 0.43
C ASN A 94 -10.67 3.97 -1.06
N LYS A 95 -9.55 4.56 -1.48
CA LYS A 95 -9.01 4.37 -2.83
C LYS A 95 -7.96 3.27 -2.80
N TYR A 96 -8.05 2.29 -3.69
CA TYR A 96 -7.03 1.26 -3.88
C TYR A 96 -6.33 1.43 -5.22
N VAL A 97 -5.01 1.33 -5.25
CA VAL A 97 -4.21 1.39 -6.48
C VAL A 97 -3.14 0.32 -6.50
N VAL A 98 -2.79 -0.15 -7.70
CA VAL A 98 -1.65 -1.04 -7.92
C VAL A 98 -0.54 -0.24 -8.59
N CYS A 99 0.63 -0.17 -7.95
CA CYS A 99 1.79 0.57 -8.43
C CYS A 99 2.92 -0.37 -8.82
N ARG A 100 3.38 -0.27 -10.07
CA ARG A 100 4.39 -1.16 -10.67
C ARG A 100 5.75 -0.51 -10.87
N SER A 101 5.81 0.80 -10.68
CA SER A 101 7.02 1.61 -10.82
C SER A 101 6.97 2.81 -9.88
N LEU A 102 8.14 3.43 -9.66
CA LEU A 102 8.23 4.66 -8.88
C LEU A 102 7.40 5.76 -9.53
N ASN A 103 7.42 5.87 -10.86
CA ASN A 103 6.65 6.89 -11.58
C ASN A 103 5.14 6.71 -11.40
N GLU A 104 4.63 5.48 -11.42
CA GLU A 104 3.21 5.19 -11.15
C GLU A 104 2.86 5.56 -9.71
N PHE A 105 3.69 5.17 -8.73
CA PHE A 105 3.50 5.56 -7.33
C PHE A 105 3.42 7.09 -7.17
N MET A 106 4.37 7.81 -7.76
CA MET A 106 4.42 9.27 -7.71
C MET A 106 3.17 9.90 -8.32
N LYS A 107 2.70 9.36 -9.45
CA LYS A 107 1.48 9.82 -10.13
C LYS A 107 0.26 9.61 -9.25
N GLU A 108 0.03 8.40 -8.76
CA GLU A 108 -1.16 8.09 -7.95
C GLU A 108 -1.20 8.88 -6.63
N VAL A 109 -0.05 9.06 -5.97
CA VAL A 109 0.03 9.89 -4.76
C VAL A 109 -0.29 11.34 -5.06
N LYS A 110 0.29 11.94 -6.11
CA LYS A 110 0.02 13.33 -6.48
C LYS A 110 -1.45 13.54 -6.85
N ASN A 111 -2.00 12.65 -7.67
CA ASN A 111 -3.40 12.69 -8.07
C ASN A 111 -4.32 12.56 -6.85
N TYR A 112 -4.03 11.62 -5.94
CA TYR A 112 -4.79 11.46 -4.69
C TYR A 112 -4.74 12.71 -3.81
N LEU A 113 -3.56 13.32 -3.69
CA LEU A 113 -3.37 14.53 -2.90
C LEU A 113 -3.93 15.81 -3.58
N GLY A 114 -4.43 15.71 -4.81
CA GLY A 114 -4.92 16.86 -5.59
C GLY A 114 -3.81 17.83 -5.96
N ILE A 115 -2.60 17.31 -6.17
CA ILE A 115 -1.41 18.06 -6.57
C ILE A 115 -1.14 17.74 -8.04
N GLU A 116 -2.10 18.07 -8.89
CA GLU A 116 -1.86 18.11 -10.34
C GLU A 116 -1.18 19.44 -10.68
N ARG A 117 -0.13 19.36 -11.51
CA ARG A 117 0.37 20.52 -12.26
C ARG A 117 -0.37 20.55 -13.59
#